data_AF-A0A7M1LIV5-F1
#
_entry.id   AF-A0A7M1LIV5-F1
#
_cell.length_a   1.000
_cell.length_b   1.000
_cell.length_c   1.000
_cell.angle_alpha   90.00
_cell.angle_beta   90.00
_cell.angle_gamma   90.00
#
_symmetry.space_group_name_H-M   'P 1'
#
loop_
_entity.id
_entity.type
_entity.pdbx_description
1 polymer ?
#
loop_
_entity_poly.entity_id
_entity_poly.type
_entity_poly.pdbx_seq_one_letter_code
_entity_poly.pdbx_strand_id
1 'polypeptide(L)'
;MNLDQKLSNKTFLTCKEALEISNEINANPKIVGEKATSKSIKITDCEFGEFGKFNSLNDTQNSIEIFEAIKPYIDIHQRINCEKLLEISKIYSTQSIRSCLKEFDIKVKNCSLGLFKEKSEKKLFLKVKTWVENENGKVVFSKENNESLDMIAKSGSIKRASEILDINYKKCWTHLKIFEKSMGEKIALSRRGTGDDSGTRINKKALSWVDKYKKFQKSVDEFANKEFERIFFDEK
;
A
#
# COMPACT_ATOMS: atom_id res chain seq x y z
N MET A 1 -2.46 4.93 37.77
CA MET A 1 -1.42 5.94 37.48
C MET A 1 -2.02 6.94 36.51
N ASN A 2 -1.91 8.25 36.76
CA ASN A 2 -2.50 9.28 35.87
C ASN A 2 -1.59 9.51 34.65
N LEU A 3 -2.15 9.90 33.50
CA LEU A 3 -1.44 10.23 32.26
C LEU A 3 -0.27 11.19 32.49
N ASP A 4 -0.45 12.21 33.33
CA ASP A 4 0.61 13.16 33.69
C ASP A 4 1.84 12.49 34.34
N GLN A 5 1.63 11.43 35.14
CA GLN A 5 2.72 10.66 35.74
C GLN A 5 3.44 9.81 34.70
N LYS A 6 2.71 9.17 33.78
CA LYS A 6 3.28 8.36 32.69
C LYS A 6 4.11 9.17 31.68
N LEU A 7 3.78 10.44 31.52
CA LEU A 7 4.50 11.38 30.65
C LEU A 7 5.57 12.19 31.38
N SER A 8 5.66 12.07 32.70
CA SER A 8 6.64 12.83 33.48
C SER A 8 8.07 12.46 33.07
N ASN A 9 8.92 13.47 32.91
CA ASN A 9 10.36 13.34 32.57
C ASN A 9 10.67 12.74 31.17
N LYS A 10 9.67 12.53 30.30
CA LYS A 10 9.90 12.11 28.91
C LYS A 10 10.09 13.31 27.99
N THR A 11 11.06 13.24 27.08
CA THR A 11 11.27 14.20 25.98
C THR A 11 10.85 13.63 24.63
N PHE A 12 10.85 12.30 24.50
CA PHE A 12 10.39 11.57 23.34
C PHE A 12 9.60 10.32 23.76
N LEU A 13 8.76 9.83 22.83
CA LEU A 13 7.97 8.61 22.92
C LEU A 13 7.89 7.98 21.54
N THR A 14 7.90 6.66 21.45
CA THR A 14 7.50 5.98 20.21
C THR A 14 5.96 5.93 20.08
N CYS A 15 5.45 5.73 18.85
CA CYS A 15 4.02 5.51 18.63
C CYS A 15 3.50 4.34 19.47
N LYS A 16 4.28 3.24 19.54
CA LYS A 16 3.99 2.07 20.36
C LYS A 16 3.82 2.42 21.84
N GLU A 17 4.80 3.10 22.44
CA GLU A 17 4.72 3.50 23.86
C GLU A 17 3.53 4.41 24.13
N ALA A 18 3.20 5.32 23.22
CA ALA A 18 2.04 6.20 23.37
C ALA A 18 0.72 5.40 23.34
N LEU A 19 0.61 4.39 22.47
CA LEU A 19 -0.54 3.49 22.41
C LEU A 19 -0.64 2.60 23.66
N GLU A 20 0.48 2.10 24.17
CA GLU A 20 0.54 1.34 25.42
C GLU A 20 0.04 2.17 26.60
N ILE A 21 0.53 3.42 26.72
CA ILE A 21 0.06 4.37 27.74
C ILE A 21 -1.45 4.57 27.63
N SER A 22 -1.98 4.71 26.42
CA SER A 22 -3.42 4.86 26.17
C SER A 22 -4.23 3.67 26.69
N ASN A 23 -3.74 2.46 26.44
CA ASN A 23 -4.39 1.23 26.88
C ASN A 23 -4.35 1.07 28.41
N GLU A 24 -3.19 1.35 29.03
CA GLU A 24 -3.02 1.22 30.49
C GLU A 24 -3.92 2.17 31.29
N ILE A 25 -4.26 3.33 30.73
CA ILE A 25 -5.16 4.31 31.36
C ILE A 25 -6.58 4.25 30.83
N ASN A 26 -6.87 3.33 29.90
CA ASN A 26 -8.15 3.17 29.22
C ASN A 26 -8.70 4.49 28.63
N ALA A 27 -7.82 5.28 28.00
CA ALA A 27 -8.18 6.53 27.36
C ALA A 27 -8.13 6.41 25.83
N ASN A 28 -8.76 7.37 25.14
CA ASN A 28 -8.63 7.50 23.69
C ASN A 28 -7.17 7.88 23.33
N PRO A 29 -6.52 7.20 22.37
CA PRO A 29 -5.13 7.50 21.96
C PRO A 29 -4.88 8.97 21.63
N LYS A 30 -5.89 9.66 21.09
CA LYS A 30 -5.81 11.07 20.73
C LYS A 30 -5.50 11.95 21.95
N ILE A 31 -6.06 11.62 23.12
CA ILE A 31 -5.81 12.35 24.38
C ILE A 31 -4.33 12.25 24.77
N VAL A 32 -3.73 11.07 24.61
CA VAL A 32 -2.30 10.85 24.90
C VAL A 32 -1.44 11.69 23.97
N GLY A 33 -1.74 11.70 22.67
CA GLY A 33 -0.98 12.49 21.70
C GLY A 33 -1.14 14.01 21.87
N GLU A 34 -2.35 14.50 22.17
CA GLU A 34 -2.59 15.91 22.51
C GLU A 34 -1.84 16.33 23.77
N LYS A 35 -1.84 15.48 24.80
CA LYS A 35 -1.11 15.73 26.05
C LYS A 35 0.41 15.69 25.83
N ALA A 36 0.91 14.74 25.06
CA ALA A 36 2.33 14.70 24.69
C ALA A 36 2.75 15.98 23.94
N THR A 37 1.94 16.41 22.97
CA THR A 37 2.17 17.64 22.20
C THR A 37 2.17 18.87 23.09
N SER A 38 1.20 19.03 23.98
CA SER A 38 1.15 20.17 24.93
C SER A 38 2.33 20.20 25.91
N LYS A 39 2.93 19.05 26.22
CA LYS A 39 4.15 18.93 27.03
C LYS A 39 5.44 19.01 26.21
N SER A 40 5.36 19.31 24.91
CA SER A 40 6.51 19.32 23.99
C SER A 40 7.27 17.98 23.93
N ILE A 41 6.57 16.87 24.17
CA ILE A 41 7.10 15.51 24.03
C ILE A 41 6.95 15.07 22.59
N LYS A 42 8.05 14.74 21.92
CA LYS A 42 8.03 14.33 20.51
C LYS A 42 7.66 12.86 20.38
N ILE A 43 6.59 12.55 19.63
CA ILE A 43 6.29 11.17 19.26
C ILE A 43 7.03 10.79 17.98
N THR A 44 7.80 9.71 18.01
CA THR A 44 8.61 9.16 16.92
C THR A 44 8.07 7.80 16.48
N ASP A 45 8.57 7.31 15.33
CA ASP A 45 8.39 5.92 14.88
C ASP A 45 6.93 5.48 14.83
N CYS A 46 6.22 5.95 13.80
CA CYS A 46 4.84 5.57 13.54
C CYS A 46 4.73 4.06 13.30
N GLU A 47 3.89 3.36 14.07
CA GLU A 47 3.69 1.91 13.93
C GLU A 47 3.37 1.48 12.49
N PHE A 48 2.67 2.32 11.71
CA PHE A 48 2.29 2.01 10.33
C PHE A 48 3.16 2.70 9.26
N GLY A 49 4.23 3.40 9.65
CA GLY A 49 5.29 3.80 8.72
C GLY A 49 5.15 5.16 8.04
N GLU A 50 4.22 6.04 8.46
CA GLU A 50 4.11 7.40 7.91
C GLU A 50 5.33 8.29 8.24
N PHE A 51 5.98 8.03 9.37
CA PHE A 51 7.21 8.70 9.78
C PHE A 51 8.03 7.79 10.70
N GLY A 52 9.31 8.11 10.86
CA GLY A 52 10.26 7.31 11.63
C GLY A 52 11.18 6.47 10.75
N LYS A 53 12.19 5.84 11.36
CA LYS A 53 13.19 5.03 10.63
C LYS A 53 13.02 3.57 11.02
N PHE A 54 12.48 2.76 10.10
CA PHE A 54 12.34 1.32 10.30
C PHE A 54 13.31 0.54 9.41
N ASN A 55 14.04 -0.40 10.01
CA ASN A 55 14.86 -1.35 9.25
C ASN A 55 13.95 -2.30 8.49
N SER A 56 14.19 -2.43 7.18
CA SER A 56 13.41 -3.28 6.29
C SER A 56 13.70 -4.76 6.56
N LEU A 57 12.90 -5.38 7.43
CA LEU A 57 12.75 -6.83 7.42
C LEU A 57 11.50 -7.15 6.61
N ASN A 58 11.73 -7.69 5.41
CA ASN A 58 10.68 -8.17 4.51
C ASN A 58 10.10 -9.46 5.07
N ASP A 59 9.20 -9.35 6.04
CA ASP A 59 8.26 -10.43 6.30
C ASP A 59 7.13 -10.32 5.27
N THR A 60 7.32 -11.01 4.13
CA THR A 60 6.35 -11.07 3.03
C THR A 60 5.32 -12.17 3.22
N GLN A 61 5.41 -12.97 4.29
CA GLN A 61 4.39 -13.95 4.58
C GLN A 61 3.11 -13.22 4.99
N ASN A 62 2.03 -13.47 4.25
CA ASN A 62 0.66 -12.99 4.47
C ASN A 62 0.34 -11.56 3.99
N SER A 63 1.17 -10.89 3.17
CA SER A 63 0.84 -9.55 2.67
C SER A 63 -0.48 -9.50 1.89
N ILE A 64 -0.79 -10.56 1.13
CA ILE A 64 -2.05 -10.70 0.40
C ILE A 64 -3.25 -10.86 1.34
N GLU A 65 -3.12 -11.66 2.39
CA GLU A 65 -4.20 -11.89 3.36
C GLU A 65 -4.50 -10.59 4.14
N ILE A 66 -3.46 -9.89 4.57
CA ILE A 66 -3.59 -8.58 5.22
C ILE A 66 -4.24 -7.58 4.26
N PHE A 67 -3.79 -7.55 2.99
CA PHE A 67 -4.37 -6.69 1.97
C PHE A 67 -5.88 -6.93 1.79
N GLU A 68 -6.29 -8.19 1.69
CA GLU A 68 -7.71 -8.57 1.59
C GLU A 68 -8.52 -8.08 2.80
N ALA A 69 -7.95 -8.13 4.02
CA ALA A 69 -8.59 -7.64 5.23
C ALA A 69 -8.71 -6.10 5.28
N ILE A 70 -7.71 -5.36 4.78
CA ILE A 70 -7.73 -3.88 4.80
C ILE A 70 -8.48 -3.30 3.59
N LYS A 71 -8.58 -4.01 2.47
CA LYS A 71 -9.12 -3.54 1.19
C LYS A 71 -10.48 -2.83 1.30
N PRO A 72 -11.47 -3.31 2.08
CA PRO A 72 -12.77 -2.64 2.22
C PRO A 72 -12.71 -1.24 2.85
N TYR A 73 -11.60 -0.91 3.52
CA TYR A 73 -11.40 0.35 4.25
C TYR A 73 -10.44 1.31 3.53
N ILE A 74 -9.93 0.93 2.37
CA ILE A 74 -9.08 1.77 1.53
C ILE A 74 -9.97 2.69 0.70
N ASP A 75 -9.69 3.99 0.73
CA ASP A 75 -10.40 4.97 -0.08
C ASP A 75 -9.90 5.01 -1.54
N ILE A 76 -10.58 5.81 -2.35
CA ILE A 76 -10.26 5.99 -3.77
C ILE A 76 -8.86 6.58 -4.04
N HIS A 77 -8.17 7.07 -3.01
CA HIS A 77 -6.84 7.68 -3.07
C HIS A 77 -5.74 6.77 -2.50
N GLN A 78 -6.02 5.47 -2.34
CA GLN A 78 -5.10 4.50 -1.71
C GLN A 78 -4.74 4.90 -0.27
N ARG A 79 -5.72 5.32 0.52
CA ARG A 79 -5.51 5.72 1.92
C ARG A 79 -6.41 4.95 2.86
N ILE A 80 -5.91 4.68 4.07
CA ILE A 80 -6.65 3.99 5.13
C ILE A 80 -6.53 4.76 6.45
N ASN A 81 -7.61 4.80 7.24
CA ASN A 81 -7.58 5.43 8.55
C ASN A 81 -6.70 4.64 9.55
N CYS A 82 -5.86 5.35 10.31
CA CYS A 82 -4.99 4.75 11.32
C CYS A 82 -5.75 3.90 12.36
N GLU A 83 -6.97 4.32 12.72
CA GLU A 83 -7.84 3.58 13.64
C GLU A 83 -8.16 2.17 13.14
N LYS A 84 -8.46 2.01 11.84
CA LYS A 84 -8.72 0.69 11.27
C LYS A 84 -7.49 -0.18 11.23
N LEU A 85 -6.30 0.40 11.03
CA LEU A 85 -5.06 -0.35 11.14
C LEU A 85 -4.78 -0.82 12.58
N LEU A 86 -5.16 -0.04 13.60
CA LEU A 86 -5.06 -0.47 15.01
C LEU A 86 -5.99 -1.65 15.31
N GLU A 87 -7.21 -1.65 14.78
CA GLU A 87 -8.13 -2.79 14.90
C GLU A 87 -7.53 -4.05 14.27
N ILE A 88 -6.98 -3.92 13.06
CA ILE A 88 -6.37 -5.03 12.31
C ILE A 88 -5.06 -5.50 12.95
N SER A 89 -4.34 -4.63 13.66
CA SER A 89 -3.14 -4.99 14.41
C SER A 89 -3.40 -5.90 15.62
N LYS A 90 -4.67 -6.13 15.98
CA LYS A 90 -5.05 -7.16 16.96
C LYS A 90 -4.94 -8.58 16.39
N ILE A 91 -4.98 -8.71 15.07
CA ILE A 91 -4.95 -9.99 14.35
C ILE A 91 -3.56 -10.21 13.73
N TYR A 92 -3.01 -9.17 13.08
CA TYR A 92 -1.72 -9.23 12.40
C TYR A 92 -0.69 -8.34 13.09
N SER A 93 0.59 -8.69 12.97
CA SER A 93 1.66 -7.85 13.55
C SER A 93 1.75 -6.48 12.85
N THR A 94 2.10 -5.42 13.59
CA THR A 94 2.29 -4.08 13.01
C THR A 94 3.38 -4.06 11.94
N GLN A 95 4.40 -4.92 12.06
CA GLN A 95 5.44 -5.09 11.05
C GLN A 95 4.89 -5.67 9.75
N SER A 96 4.07 -6.72 9.81
CA SER A 96 3.46 -7.33 8.61
C SER A 96 2.48 -6.36 7.93
N ILE A 97 1.70 -5.61 8.72
CA ILE A 97 0.82 -4.55 8.21
C ILE A 97 1.64 -3.46 7.51
N ARG A 98 2.71 -2.98 8.14
CA ARG A 98 3.61 -1.96 7.55
C ARG A 98 4.21 -2.43 6.23
N SER A 99 4.66 -3.69 6.17
CA SER A 99 5.17 -4.29 4.93
C SER A 99 4.09 -4.33 3.84
N CYS A 100 2.86 -4.74 4.18
CA CYS A 100 1.72 -4.73 3.27
C CYS A 100 1.42 -3.31 2.75
N LEU A 101 1.30 -2.31 3.62
CA LEU A 101 1.04 -0.92 3.23
C LEU A 101 2.08 -0.41 2.23
N LYS A 102 3.36 -0.70 2.48
CA LYS A 102 4.46 -0.36 1.58
C LYS A 102 4.39 -1.11 0.25
N GLU A 103 4.05 -2.40 0.26
CA GLU A 103 3.97 -3.24 -0.95
C GLU A 103 2.83 -2.82 -1.90
N PHE A 104 1.72 -2.35 -1.34
CA PHE A 104 0.54 -1.92 -2.08
C PHE A 104 0.43 -0.39 -2.26
N ASP A 105 1.46 0.37 -1.84
CA ASP A 105 1.53 1.84 -1.92
C ASP A 105 0.31 2.54 -1.26
N ILE A 106 -0.08 2.03 -0.09
CA ILE A 106 -1.22 2.53 0.69
C ILE A 106 -0.69 3.48 1.77
N LYS A 107 -1.28 4.68 1.84
CA LYS A 107 -0.95 5.69 2.85
C LYS A 107 -1.89 5.64 4.04
N VAL A 108 -1.41 6.01 5.21
CA VAL A 108 -2.22 6.15 6.41
C VAL A 108 -2.71 7.59 6.52
N LYS A 109 -4.02 7.75 6.72
CA LYS A 109 -4.64 9.04 7.05
C LYS A 109 -5.19 9.02 8.47
N ASN A 110 -5.40 10.22 9.01
CA ASN A 110 -6.03 10.45 10.31
C ASN A 110 -5.37 9.64 11.44
N CYS A 111 -4.23 10.14 11.93
CA CYS A 111 -3.50 9.49 13.02
C CYS A 111 -4.37 9.37 14.28
N SER A 112 -4.43 8.18 14.87
CA SER A 112 -5.18 7.95 16.11
C SER A 112 -4.60 8.71 17.31
N LEU A 113 -3.29 9.02 17.30
CA LEU A 113 -2.66 9.90 18.29
C LEU A 113 -2.83 11.39 17.95
N GLY A 114 -3.47 11.75 16.83
CA GLY A 114 -3.70 13.14 16.45
C GLY A 114 -2.48 13.90 15.92
N LEU A 115 -1.37 13.22 15.65
CA LEU A 115 -0.10 13.84 15.22
C LEU A 115 -0.14 14.43 13.81
N PHE A 116 -1.00 13.88 12.95
CA PHE A 116 -1.27 14.40 11.63
C PHE A 116 -2.73 14.13 11.27
N LYS A 117 -3.27 15.01 10.44
CA LYS A 117 -4.56 14.84 9.76
C LYS A 117 -4.33 14.98 8.27
N GLU A 118 -5.27 14.48 7.48
CA GLU A 118 -5.28 14.76 6.05
C GLU A 118 -5.36 16.29 5.84
N LYS A 119 -4.48 16.85 5.00
CA LYS A 119 -4.62 18.25 4.54
C LYS A 119 -5.89 18.33 3.70
N SER A 120 -6.61 19.45 3.79
CA SER A 120 -7.87 19.76 3.09
C SER A 120 -7.95 19.11 1.71
N GLU A 121 -9.05 18.39 1.45
CA GLU A 121 -9.34 17.74 0.17
C GLU A 121 -9.04 18.70 -0.99
N LYS A 122 -8.08 18.35 -1.84
CA LYS A 122 -8.00 18.97 -3.16
C LYS A 122 -9.32 18.63 -3.87
N LYS A 123 -10.07 19.64 -4.31
CA LYS A 123 -11.36 19.41 -5.00
C LYS A 123 -11.23 18.64 -6.31
N LEU A 124 -10.02 18.60 -6.89
CA LEU A 124 -9.72 17.95 -8.14
C LEU A 124 -8.50 17.03 -7.97
N PHE A 125 -8.55 15.88 -8.65
CA PHE A 125 -7.49 14.88 -8.66
C PHE A 125 -7.19 14.46 -10.10
N LEU A 126 -5.92 14.48 -10.48
CA LEU A 126 -5.50 14.01 -11.79
C LEU A 126 -5.51 12.48 -11.84
N LYS A 127 -6.02 11.92 -12.94
CA LYS A 127 -5.89 10.52 -13.28
C LYS A 127 -5.31 10.39 -14.68
N VAL A 128 -4.19 9.69 -14.80
CA VAL A 128 -3.52 9.43 -16.08
C VAL A 128 -3.66 7.96 -16.42
N LYS A 129 -3.99 7.67 -17.69
CA LYS A 129 -3.90 6.33 -18.25
C LYS A 129 -2.78 6.31 -19.27
N THR A 130 -1.88 5.34 -19.17
CA THR A 130 -0.84 5.09 -20.16
C THR A 130 -0.96 3.68 -20.72
N TRP A 131 -0.52 3.51 -21.96
CA TRP A 131 -0.34 2.22 -22.58
C TRP A 131 0.85 2.25 -23.53
N VAL A 132 1.49 1.09 -23.71
CA VAL A 132 2.63 0.91 -24.59
C VAL A 132 2.23 -0.12 -25.64
N GLU A 133 2.40 0.24 -26.91
CA GLU A 133 2.11 -0.61 -28.05
C GLU A 133 3.39 -1.17 -28.65
N ASN A 134 3.28 -2.31 -29.34
CA ASN A 134 4.34 -2.77 -30.22
C ASN A 134 4.18 -2.19 -31.64
N GLU A 135 5.11 -2.51 -32.52
CA GLU A 135 5.10 -2.11 -33.94
C GLU A 135 3.82 -2.48 -34.70
N ASN A 136 3.06 -3.47 -34.21
CA ASN A 136 1.82 -3.93 -34.81
C ASN A 136 0.58 -3.19 -34.24
N GLY A 137 0.77 -2.13 -33.47
CA GLY A 137 -0.31 -1.37 -32.82
C GLY A 137 -1.02 -2.14 -31.69
N LYS A 138 -0.43 -3.24 -31.20
CA LYS A 138 -1.02 -4.03 -30.12
C LYS A 138 -0.52 -3.54 -28.77
N VAL A 139 -1.45 -3.23 -27.87
CA VAL A 139 -1.15 -2.89 -26.47
C VAL A 139 -0.43 -4.05 -25.78
N VAL A 140 0.81 -3.79 -25.37
CA VAL A 140 1.67 -4.71 -24.62
C VAL A 140 1.56 -4.43 -23.12
N PHE A 141 1.70 -3.16 -22.75
CA PHE A 141 1.60 -2.72 -21.37
C PHE A 141 0.46 -1.73 -21.21
N SER A 142 -0.32 -1.89 -20.15
CA SER A 142 -1.29 -0.90 -19.67
C SER A 142 -1.39 -1.03 -18.16
N LYS A 143 -2.07 -0.09 -17.49
CA LYS A 143 -2.29 -0.18 -16.05
C LYS A 143 -2.98 -1.50 -15.68
N GLU A 144 -4.08 -1.82 -16.36
CA GLU A 144 -4.89 -3.00 -16.08
C GLU A 144 -4.14 -4.32 -16.38
N ASN A 145 -3.37 -4.35 -17.48
CA ASN A 145 -2.59 -5.53 -17.85
C ASN A 145 -1.46 -5.79 -16.84
N ASN A 146 -0.75 -4.74 -16.41
CA ASN A 146 0.34 -4.85 -15.45
C ASN A 146 -0.17 -5.18 -14.04
N GLU A 147 -1.29 -4.59 -13.60
CA GLU A 147 -1.91 -4.92 -12.31
C GLU A 147 -2.29 -6.40 -12.22
N SER A 148 -2.80 -6.97 -13.31
CA SER A 148 -3.10 -8.41 -13.38
C SER A 148 -1.85 -9.27 -13.23
N LEU A 149 -0.78 -8.94 -13.97
CA LEU A 149 0.49 -9.68 -13.88
C LEU A 149 1.14 -9.57 -12.50
N ASP A 150 1.14 -8.36 -11.93
CA ASP A 150 1.66 -8.12 -10.59
C ASP A 150 0.89 -8.91 -9.54
N MET A 151 -0.44 -8.88 -9.61
CA MET A 151 -1.27 -9.60 -8.64
C MET A 151 -1.16 -11.12 -8.80
N ILE A 152 -1.01 -11.64 -10.03
CA ILE A 152 -0.71 -13.05 -10.26
C ILE A 152 0.63 -13.41 -9.61
N ALA A 153 1.65 -12.56 -9.77
CA ALA A 153 2.97 -12.80 -9.16
C ALA A 153 2.91 -12.83 -7.63
N LYS A 154 2.16 -11.90 -7.01
CA LYS A 154 2.00 -11.80 -5.56
C LYS A 154 1.12 -12.92 -4.96
N SER A 155 -0.01 -13.21 -5.59
CA SER A 155 -0.98 -14.20 -5.09
C SER A 155 -0.66 -15.65 -5.48
N GLY A 156 0.23 -15.85 -6.46
CA GLY A 156 0.54 -17.17 -7.01
C GLY A 156 -0.63 -17.83 -7.77
N SER A 157 -1.73 -17.11 -8.05
CA SER A 157 -2.94 -17.69 -8.63
C SER A 157 -3.69 -16.70 -9.52
N ILE A 158 -3.99 -17.09 -10.76
CA ILE A 158 -4.83 -16.28 -11.66
C ILE A 158 -6.24 -16.08 -11.08
N LYS A 159 -6.80 -17.12 -10.45
CA LYS A 159 -8.11 -17.05 -9.82
C LYS A 159 -8.10 -16.05 -8.67
N ARG A 160 -7.17 -16.20 -7.72
CA ARG A 160 -7.07 -15.29 -6.57
C ARG A 160 -6.77 -13.87 -7.03
N ALA A 161 -5.89 -13.68 -8.01
CA ALA A 161 -5.62 -12.37 -8.59
C ALA A 161 -6.88 -11.73 -9.20
N SER A 162 -7.71 -12.50 -9.89
CA SER A 162 -8.97 -11.98 -10.46
C SER A 162 -9.98 -11.56 -9.40
N GLU A 163 -10.07 -12.32 -8.29
CA GLU A 163 -10.92 -12.00 -7.14
C GLU A 163 -10.41 -10.75 -6.41
N ILE A 164 -9.09 -10.64 -6.18
CA ILE A 164 -8.48 -9.46 -5.54
C ILE A 164 -8.66 -8.21 -6.42
N LEU A 165 -8.55 -8.33 -7.74
CA LEU A 165 -8.70 -7.20 -8.67
C LEU A 165 -10.16 -6.88 -9.03
N ASP A 166 -11.12 -7.67 -8.55
CA ASP A 166 -12.54 -7.55 -8.91
C ASP A 166 -12.77 -7.55 -10.43
N ILE A 167 -12.08 -8.45 -11.14
CA ILE A 167 -12.24 -8.66 -12.58
C ILE A 167 -12.60 -10.11 -12.87
N ASN A 168 -13.28 -10.34 -13.99
CA ASN A 168 -13.57 -11.70 -14.44
C ASN A 168 -12.25 -12.46 -14.72
N TYR A 169 -12.18 -13.72 -14.29
CA TYR A 169 -11.07 -14.64 -14.53
C TYR A 169 -10.57 -14.62 -15.99
N LYS A 170 -11.49 -14.65 -16.98
CA LYS A 170 -11.14 -14.62 -18.41
C LYS A 170 -10.39 -13.35 -18.78
N LYS A 171 -10.73 -12.21 -18.17
CA LYS A 171 -10.04 -10.92 -18.40
C LYS A 171 -8.62 -10.97 -17.84
N CYS A 172 -8.46 -11.42 -16.59
CA CYS A 172 -7.15 -11.60 -15.95
C CYS A 172 -6.24 -12.53 -16.79
N TRP A 173 -6.79 -13.66 -17.25
CA TRP A 173 -6.09 -14.59 -18.14
C TRP A 173 -5.73 -13.98 -19.49
N THR A 174 -6.62 -13.16 -20.07
CA THR A 174 -6.37 -12.47 -21.34
C THR A 174 -5.21 -11.48 -21.22
N HIS A 175 -5.13 -10.72 -20.12
CA HIS A 175 -4.01 -9.81 -19.86
C HIS A 175 -2.67 -10.55 -19.85
N LEU A 176 -2.59 -11.71 -19.16
CA LEU A 176 -1.42 -12.58 -19.18
C LEU A 176 -1.06 -13.03 -20.60
N LYS A 177 -2.05 -13.44 -21.41
CA LYS A 177 -1.82 -13.90 -22.78
C LYS A 177 -1.36 -12.80 -23.74
N ILE A 178 -1.87 -11.59 -23.57
CA ILE A 178 -1.40 -10.41 -24.31
C ILE A 178 0.09 -10.22 -24.04
N PHE A 179 0.49 -10.32 -22.78
CA PHE A 179 1.87 -10.14 -22.36
C PHE A 179 2.79 -11.25 -22.88
N GLU A 180 2.41 -12.52 -22.76
CA GLU A 180 3.16 -13.67 -23.32
C GLU A 180 3.39 -13.53 -24.83
N LYS A 181 2.33 -13.20 -25.58
CA LYS A 181 2.44 -13.02 -27.04
C LYS A 181 3.37 -11.87 -27.42
N SER A 182 3.38 -10.79 -26.64
CA SER A 182 4.18 -9.61 -26.94
C SER A 182 5.66 -9.80 -26.59
N MET A 183 5.95 -10.63 -25.58
CA MET A 183 7.33 -10.97 -25.18
C MET A 183 7.92 -12.15 -25.94
N GLY A 184 7.11 -12.89 -26.71
CA GLY A 184 7.53 -14.07 -27.46
C GLY A 184 7.92 -15.26 -26.58
N GLU A 185 7.56 -15.24 -25.30
CA GLU A 185 7.99 -16.24 -24.31
C GLU A 185 6.85 -16.59 -23.36
N LYS A 186 6.89 -17.80 -22.80
CA LYS A 186 5.95 -18.24 -21.77
C LYS A 186 6.30 -17.60 -20.43
N ILE A 187 5.32 -16.97 -19.80
CA ILE A 187 5.52 -16.12 -18.62
C ILE A 187 4.98 -16.78 -17.36
N ALA A 188 3.81 -17.40 -17.47
CA ALA A 188 3.21 -18.18 -16.40
C ALA A 188 3.69 -19.62 -16.47
N LEU A 189 4.52 -20.00 -15.50
CA LEU A 189 4.84 -21.39 -15.22
C LEU A 189 3.78 -21.93 -14.26
N SER A 190 2.79 -22.63 -14.81
CA SER A 190 1.73 -23.28 -14.04
C SER A 190 2.14 -24.72 -13.71
N ARG A 191 2.21 -25.08 -12.42
CA ARG A 191 2.33 -26.48 -11.99
C ARG A 191 1.00 -26.95 -11.41
N ARG A 192 0.40 -27.99 -11.99
CA ARG A 192 -0.85 -28.60 -11.50
C ARG A 192 -0.51 -29.49 -10.28
N GLY A 193 -1.20 -29.31 -9.15
CA GLY A 193 -1.04 -30.10 -7.92
C GLY A 193 -1.65 -29.43 -6.69
N THR A 194 -1.62 -30.10 -5.53
CA THR A 194 -2.14 -29.63 -4.22
C THR A 194 -1.06 -29.38 -3.17
N GLY A 195 0.23 -29.37 -3.55
CA GLY A 195 1.35 -29.09 -2.63
C GLY A 195 1.77 -27.62 -2.61
N ASP A 196 2.66 -27.25 -1.68
CA ASP A 196 3.23 -25.88 -1.51
C ASP A 196 3.93 -25.33 -2.78
N ASP A 197 4.22 -26.20 -3.74
CA ASP A 197 4.86 -25.87 -5.01
C ASP A 197 3.87 -25.83 -6.20
N SER A 198 2.57 -25.84 -5.89
CA SER A 198 1.47 -25.63 -6.84
C SER A 198 1.16 -24.13 -7.02
N GLY A 199 0.70 -23.74 -8.21
CA GLY A 199 0.35 -22.35 -8.51
C GLY A 199 0.95 -21.82 -9.81
N THR A 200 0.79 -20.52 -10.01
CA THR A 200 1.30 -19.76 -11.16
C THR A 200 2.50 -18.94 -10.71
N ARG A 201 3.70 -19.33 -11.16
CA ARG A 201 4.90 -18.50 -10.98
C ARG A 201 5.17 -17.69 -12.23
N ILE A 202 5.32 -16.38 -12.07
CA ILE A 202 5.75 -15.48 -13.14
C ILE A 202 7.28 -15.59 -13.26
N ASN A 203 7.80 -15.69 -14.48
CA ASN A 203 9.24 -15.78 -14.69
C ASN A 203 9.95 -14.45 -14.33
N LYS A 204 11.25 -14.50 -13.99
CA LYS A 204 12.02 -13.33 -13.52
C LYS A 204 12.05 -12.17 -14.53
N LYS A 205 12.08 -12.48 -15.83
CA LYS A 205 12.12 -11.48 -16.91
C LYS A 205 10.81 -10.69 -16.96
N ALA A 206 9.68 -11.39 -16.87
CA ALA A 206 8.35 -10.78 -16.81
C ALA A 206 8.14 -9.92 -15.57
N LEU A 207 8.59 -10.38 -14.40
CA LEU A 207 8.59 -9.54 -13.18
C LEU A 207 9.41 -8.26 -13.39
N SER A 208 10.61 -8.36 -13.99
CA SER A 208 11.42 -7.18 -14.30
C SER A 208 10.69 -6.18 -15.21
N TRP A 209 9.90 -6.65 -16.17
CA TRP A 209 9.09 -5.79 -17.03
C TRP A 209 7.93 -5.13 -16.30
N VAL A 210 7.22 -5.86 -15.43
CA VAL A 210 6.17 -5.29 -14.56
C VAL A 210 6.76 -4.18 -13.69
N ASP A 211 7.93 -4.40 -13.09
CA ASP A 211 8.62 -3.40 -12.28
C ASP A 211 9.05 -2.17 -13.09
N LYS A 212 9.52 -2.36 -14.33
CA LYS A 212 9.86 -1.26 -15.24
C LYS A 212 8.61 -0.43 -15.58
N TYR A 213 7.48 -1.08 -15.88
CA TYR A 213 6.23 -0.37 -16.14
C TYR A 213 5.75 0.41 -14.91
N LYS A 214 5.80 -0.19 -13.72
CA LYS A 214 5.46 0.52 -12.47
C LYS A 214 6.30 1.77 -12.27
N LYS A 215 7.62 1.68 -12.51
CA LYS A 215 8.53 2.84 -12.44
C LYS A 215 8.17 3.90 -13.48
N PHE A 216 7.88 3.49 -14.71
CA PHE A 216 7.46 4.39 -15.78
C PHE A 216 6.14 5.11 -15.42
N GLN A 217 5.10 4.36 -15.03
CA GLN A 217 3.81 4.92 -14.63
C GLN A 217 3.96 5.90 -13.47
N LYS A 218 4.76 5.57 -12.45
CA LYS A 218 5.06 6.48 -11.34
C LYS A 218 5.68 7.79 -11.82
N SER A 219 6.67 7.72 -12.71
CA SER A 219 7.31 8.91 -13.28
C SER A 219 6.33 9.76 -14.10
N VAL A 220 5.42 9.13 -14.85
CA VAL A 220 4.37 9.83 -15.60
C VAL A 220 3.39 10.50 -14.63
N ASP A 221 2.96 9.80 -13.59
CA ASP A 221 2.04 10.33 -12.59
C ASP A 221 2.66 11.53 -11.85
N GLU A 222 3.93 11.45 -11.46
CA GLU A 222 4.66 12.55 -10.81
C GLU A 222 4.76 13.78 -11.74
N PHE A 223 5.17 13.57 -12.99
CA PHE A 223 5.24 14.64 -13.98
C PHE A 223 3.88 15.29 -14.20
N ALA A 224 2.87 14.48 -14.47
CA ALA A 224 1.54 14.97 -14.81
C ALA A 224 0.87 15.67 -13.61
N ASN A 225 1.06 15.17 -12.39
CA ASN A 225 0.56 15.84 -11.18
C ASN A 225 1.26 17.19 -10.97
N LYS A 226 2.57 17.28 -11.21
CA LYS A 226 3.29 18.55 -11.13
C LYS A 226 2.77 19.57 -12.14
N GLU A 227 2.55 19.15 -13.39
CA GLU A 227 1.98 20.02 -14.42
C GLU A 227 0.53 20.41 -14.11
N PHE A 228 -0.26 19.48 -13.58
CA PHE A 228 -1.63 19.75 -13.14
C PHE A 228 -1.66 20.77 -12.01
N GLU A 229 -0.78 20.65 -11.01
CA GLU A 229 -0.65 21.65 -9.95
C GLU A 229 -0.25 23.01 -10.49
N ARG A 230 0.78 23.05 -11.34
CA ARG A 230 1.26 24.27 -11.99
C ARG A 230 0.21 24.98 -12.83
N ILE A 231 -0.68 24.25 -13.50
CA ILE A 231 -1.66 24.82 -14.41
C ILE A 231 -2.96 25.21 -13.69
N PHE A 232 -3.39 24.42 -12.70
CA PHE A 232 -4.71 24.58 -12.08
C PHE A 232 -4.69 25.25 -10.70
N PHE A 233 -3.54 25.30 -10.02
CA PHE A 233 -3.44 25.81 -8.65
C PHE A 233 -2.32 26.83 -8.45
N ASP A 234 -1.36 26.91 -9.37
CA ASP A 234 -0.38 28.01 -9.39
C ASP A 234 -0.89 29.17 -10.28
N GLU A 235 -1.95 29.87 -9.83
CA GLU A 235 -2.26 31.24 -10.30
C GLU A 235 -1.88 32.27 -9.22
N LYS A 236 -0.73 32.93 -9.41
CA LYS A 236 -0.18 34.13 -8.73
C LYS A 236 -0.06 34.12 -7.19
#